data_AF-A0AA97CMN9-F1
#
_entry.id   AF-A0AA97CMN9-F1
#
_cell.length_a   1.000
_cell.length_b   1.000
_cell.length_c   1.000
_cell.angle_alpha   90.00
_cell.angle_beta   90.00
_cell.angle_gamma   90.00
#
_symmetry.space_group_name_H-M   'P 1'
#
loop_
_entity.id
_entity.type
_entity.pdbx_description
1 polymer ?
#
loop_
_entity_poly.entity_id
_entity_poly.type
_entity_poly.pdbx_seq_one_letter_code
_entity_poly.pdbx_strand_id
1 'polypeptide(L)'
;MNNELEQMPYEALIERSMNALQAKNQFHCDTWKLDQADWSVDQDEGTIIFHAPDNVMATAPVQIVGTYDQNQGSWMWSWANSSIQPALTHDAIAVKAYGERSDNPLLTARVSDIEEYDAWQLTALACELNNQQGVYRGVAGHTLVFMTFGDVSLQQI
;
A
#
# COMPACT_ATOMS: atom_id res chain seq x y z
N MET A 1 -14.25 3.09 -10.32
CA MET A 1 -14.49 2.29 -9.11
C MET A 1 -15.48 1.18 -9.45
N ASN A 2 -15.28 -0.05 -8.98
CA ASN A 2 -16.24 -1.14 -9.18
C ASN A 2 -17.49 -0.89 -8.31
N ASN A 3 -18.67 -0.81 -8.93
CA ASN A 3 -19.95 -0.48 -8.28
C ASN A 3 -20.34 -1.51 -7.18
N GLU A 4 -19.81 -2.73 -7.26
CA GLU A 4 -20.03 -3.76 -6.24
C GLU A 4 -19.26 -3.48 -4.93
N LEU A 5 -18.04 -2.93 -5.02
CA LEU A 5 -17.24 -2.62 -3.82
C LEU A 5 -17.85 -1.47 -3.03
N GLU A 6 -18.43 -0.49 -3.72
CA GLU A 6 -19.02 0.71 -3.09
C GLU A 6 -20.29 0.41 -2.28
N GLN A 7 -20.98 -0.69 -2.56
CA GLN A 7 -22.20 -1.08 -1.85
C GLN A 7 -21.92 -2.04 -0.68
N MET A 8 -20.67 -2.51 -0.54
CA MET A 8 -20.28 -3.43 0.52
C MET A 8 -20.15 -2.68 1.85
N PRO A 9 -20.64 -3.25 2.98
CA PRO A 9 -20.34 -2.70 4.30
C PRO A 9 -18.83 -2.56 4.51
N TYR A 10 -18.39 -1.47 5.13
CA TYR A 10 -16.97 -1.15 5.27
C TYR A 10 -16.15 -2.32 5.85
N GLU A 11 -16.63 -2.95 6.93
CA GLU A 11 -15.95 -4.09 7.55
C GLU A 11 -15.79 -5.29 6.60
N ALA A 12 -16.83 -5.61 5.83
CA ALA A 12 -16.78 -6.68 4.83
C ALA A 12 -15.83 -6.34 3.67
N LEU A 13 -15.76 -5.06 3.28
CA LEU A 13 -14.80 -4.60 2.28
C LEU A 13 -13.36 -4.72 2.78
N ILE A 14 -13.11 -4.39 4.06
CA ILE A 14 -11.80 -4.57 4.68
C ILE A 14 -11.43 -6.06 4.75
N GLU A 15 -12.33 -6.93 5.21
CA GLU A 15 -12.09 -8.38 5.26
C GLU A 15 -11.75 -8.94 3.88
N ARG A 16 -12.54 -8.58 2.86
CA ARG A 16 -12.28 -8.94 1.46
C ARG A 16 -10.91 -8.46 1.00
N SER A 17 -10.57 -7.19 1.27
CA SER A 17 -9.31 -6.57 0.86
C SER A 17 -8.12 -7.26 1.50
N MET A 18 -8.20 -7.62 2.79
CA MET A 18 -7.16 -8.36 3.49
C MET A 18 -6.97 -9.77 2.95
N ASN A 19 -8.06 -10.48 2.65
CA ASN A 19 -8.00 -11.81 2.02
C ASN A 19 -7.38 -11.76 0.62
N ALA A 20 -7.74 -10.76 -0.19
CA ALA A 20 -7.16 -10.54 -1.51
C ALA A 20 -5.67 -10.19 -1.42
N LEU A 21 -5.30 -9.34 -0.46
CA LEU A 21 -3.90 -8.99 -0.18
C LEU A 21 -3.09 -10.25 0.18
N GLN A 22 -3.58 -11.09 1.08
CA GLN A 22 -2.87 -12.31 1.48
C GLN A 22 -2.57 -13.20 0.27
N ALA A 23 -3.56 -13.41 -0.61
CA ALA A 23 -3.38 -14.21 -1.82
C ALA A 23 -2.36 -13.58 -2.79
N LYS A 24 -2.44 -12.26 -3.02
CA LYS A 24 -1.52 -11.50 -3.87
C LYS A 24 -0.08 -11.58 -3.38
N ASN A 25 0.14 -11.30 -2.09
CA ASN A 25 1.50 -11.32 -1.53
C ASN A 25 2.06 -12.74 -1.48
N GLN A 26 1.25 -13.76 -1.15
CA GLN A 26 1.69 -15.15 -1.19
C GLN A 26 2.17 -15.56 -2.58
N PHE A 27 1.45 -15.16 -3.64
CA PHE A 27 1.88 -15.40 -5.02
C PHE A 27 3.27 -14.80 -5.31
N HIS A 28 3.55 -13.58 -4.85
CA HIS A 28 4.85 -12.93 -5.04
C HIS A 28 5.96 -13.58 -4.21
N CYS A 29 5.67 -13.99 -2.96
CA CYS A 29 6.61 -14.76 -2.13
C CYS A 29 6.96 -16.11 -2.79
N ASP A 30 5.98 -16.81 -3.33
CA ASP A 30 6.19 -18.09 -3.99
C ASP A 30 6.99 -17.94 -5.29
N THR A 31 6.68 -16.89 -6.06
CA THR A 31 7.26 -16.66 -7.40
C THR A 31 8.69 -16.12 -7.33
N TRP A 32 8.96 -15.14 -6.47
CA TRP A 32 10.23 -14.42 -6.48
C TRP A 32 10.73 -14.02 -5.08
N LYS A 33 10.15 -14.56 -3.99
CA LYS A 33 10.62 -14.36 -2.61
C LYS A 33 10.53 -12.91 -2.12
N LEU A 34 9.40 -12.25 -2.38
CA LEU A 34 9.06 -10.90 -1.87
C LEU A 34 9.38 -10.70 -0.38
N ASP A 35 9.12 -11.71 0.45
CA ASP A 35 9.35 -11.72 1.90
C ASP A 35 10.83 -11.69 2.31
N GLN A 36 11.74 -11.96 1.37
CA GLN A 36 13.19 -11.99 1.58
C GLN A 36 13.92 -10.89 0.80
N ALA A 37 13.18 -10.05 0.08
CA ALA A 37 13.77 -9.03 -0.76
C ALA A 37 14.08 -7.75 0.03
N ASP A 38 15.26 -7.19 -0.25
CA ASP A 38 15.53 -5.78 0.05
C ASP A 38 14.74 -4.90 -0.90
N TRP A 39 14.47 -3.66 -0.49
CA TRP A 39 13.63 -2.75 -1.25
C TRP A 39 14.24 -1.34 -1.33
N SER A 40 13.92 -0.64 -2.41
CA SER A 40 14.13 0.80 -2.55
C SER A 40 13.01 1.40 -3.39
N VAL A 41 12.75 2.68 -3.23
CA VAL A 41 11.78 3.42 -4.05
C VAL A 41 12.51 4.58 -4.72
N ASP A 42 12.39 4.64 -6.04
CA ASP A 42 12.68 5.84 -6.80
C ASP A 42 11.39 6.65 -6.90
N GLN A 43 11.32 7.77 -6.19
CA GLN A 43 10.10 8.58 -6.19
C GLN A 43 9.94 9.41 -7.47
N ASP A 44 11.04 9.71 -8.17
CA ASP A 44 11.00 10.51 -9.39
C ASP A 44 10.53 9.64 -10.57
N GLU A 45 10.97 8.38 -10.62
CA GLU A 45 10.51 7.38 -11.59
C GLU A 45 9.21 6.67 -11.16
N GLY A 46 8.80 6.82 -9.91
CA GLY A 46 7.60 6.17 -9.36
C GLY A 46 7.66 4.66 -9.38
N THR A 47 8.84 4.10 -9.10
CA THR A 47 9.12 2.67 -9.18
C THR A 47 9.63 2.14 -7.85
N ILE A 48 9.10 1.00 -7.41
CA ILE A 48 9.70 0.19 -6.36
C ILE A 48 10.61 -0.86 -6.98
N ILE A 49 11.81 -1.01 -6.41
CA ILE A 49 12.80 -1.99 -6.82
C ILE A 49 13.01 -2.94 -5.65
N PHE A 50 12.86 -4.22 -5.93
CA PHE A 50 13.14 -5.29 -4.99
C PHE A 50 14.37 -6.07 -5.45
N HIS A 51 15.32 -6.24 -4.53
CA HIS A 51 16.46 -7.13 -4.70
C HIS A 51 16.17 -8.43 -3.96
N ALA A 52 15.64 -9.40 -4.70
CA ALA A 52 15.30 -10.71 -4.19
C ALA A 52 16.52 -11.65 -4.20
N PRO A 53 16.47 -12.76 -3.42
CA PRO A 53 17.43 -13.85 -3.51
C PRO A 53 17.65 -14.38 -4.94
N ASP A 54 18.70 -15.16 -5.11
CA ASP A 54 19.06 -15.82 -6.38
C ASP A 54 19.31 -14.83 -7.53
N ASN A 55 19.81 -13.63 -7.22
CA ASN A 55 20.08 -12.54 -8.16
C ASN A 55 18.86 -12.18 -9.02
N VAL A 56 17.68 -12.14 -8.41
CA VAL A 56 16.45 -11.67 -9.07
C VAL A 56 16.19 -10.22 -8.66
N MET A 57 16.01 -9.36 -9.65
CA MET A 57 15.53 -8.00 -9.48
C MET A 57 14.09 -7.93 -9.93
N ALA A 58 13.19 -7.50 -9.04
CA ALA A 58 11.79 -7.25 -9.36
C ALA A 58 11.52 -5.75 -9.32
N THR A 59 10.83 -5.21 -10.34
CA THR A 59 10.50 -3.79 -10.42
C THR A 59 9.02 -3.62 -10.72
N ALA A 60 8.39 -2.60 -10.14
CA ALA A 60 6.98 -2.30 -10.37
C ALA A 60 6.67 -0.81 -10.18
N PRO A 61 5.66 -0.26 -10.87
CA PRO A 61 5.10 1.04 -10.51
C PRO A 61 4.62 1.00 -9.06
N VAL A 62 4.90 2.05 -8.29
CA VAL A 62 4.55 2.12 -6.87
C VAL A 62 3.64 3.30 -6.57
N GLN A 63 2.76 3.14 -5.59
CA GLN A 63 2.06 4.24 -4.94
C GLN A 63 2.29 4.13 -3.44
N ILE A 64 2.54 5.28 -2.80
CA ILE A 64 2.68 5.35 -1.34
C ILE A 64 1.31 5.66 -0.79
N VAL A 65 0.80 4.79 0.10
CA VAL A 65 -0.53 4.96 0.69
C VAL A 65 -0.44 5.82 1.95
N GLY A 66 0.57 5.58 2.77
CA GLY A 66 0.83 6.37 3.95
C GLY A 66 2.00 5.86 4.76
N THR A 67 2.22 6.51 5.89
CA THR A 67 3.31 6.21 6.81
C THR A 67 2.77 6.00 8.21
N TYR A 68 3.28 4.99 8.90
CA TYR A 68 2.97 4.69 10.29
C TYR A 68 4.19 4.99 11.18
N ASP A 69 4.03 5.84 12.18
CA ASP A 69 5.06 6.11 13.19
C ASP A 69 4.90 5.12 14.35
N GLN A 70 5.88 4.25 14.53
CA GLN A 70 5.84 3.19 15.56
C GLN A 70 5.96 3.72 16.99
N ASN A 71 6.57 4.89 17.18
CA ASN A 71 6.71 5.48 18.51
C ASN A 71 5.42 6.17 18.95
N GLN A 72 4.73 6.81 18.00
CA GLN A 72 3.52 7.57 18.26
C GLN A 72 2.25 6.72 18.16
N GLY A 73 2.28 5.60 17.43
CA GLY A 73 1.07 4.83 17.13
C GLY A 73 0.12 5.64 16.24
N SER A 74 0.67 6.27 15.21
CA SER A 74 -0.09 7.19 14.35
C SER A 74 0.17 6.93 12.88
N TRP A 75 -0.88 7.10 12.08
CA TRP A 75 -0.87 6.99 10.63
C TRP A 75 -1.05 8.34 9.99
N MET A 76 -0.25 8.63 8.97
CA MET A 76 -0.40 9.79 8.10
C MET A 76 -0.56 9.34 6.66
N TRP A 77 -1.63 9.78 6.01
CA TRP A 77 -1.87 9.51 4.60
C TRP A 77 -0.85 10.22 3.70
N SER A 78 -0.50 9.61 2.58
CA SER A 78 0.48 10.19 1.64
C SER A 78 0.01 11.51 1.02
N TRP A 79 -1.28 11.66 0.73
CA TRP A 79 -1.86 12.92 0.25
C TRP A 79 -1.77 14.07 1.27
N ALA A 80 -1.49 13.76 2.55
CA ALA A 80 -1.30 14.73 3.62
C ALA A 80 0.18 15.04 3.91
N ASN A 81 1.12 14.33 3.27
CA ASN A 81 2.55 14.38 3.52
C ASN A 81 3.30 15.03 2.35
N SER A 82 3.87 16.22 2.58
CA SER A 82 4.58 16.99 1.54
C SER A 82 5.96 16.44 1.16
N SER A 83 6.49 15.43 1.86
CA SER A 83 7.74 14.78 1.46
C SER A 83 7.56 13.68 0.41
N ILE A 84 6.31 13.33 0.10
CA ILE A 84 5.97 12.33 -0.93
C ILE A 84 5.63 13.05 -2.23
N GLN A 85 6.19 12.56 -3.34
CA GLN A 85 5.89 13.10 -4.67
C GLN A 85 4.38 12.96 -4.96
N PRO A 86 3.68 14.03 -5.40
CA PRO A 86 2.24 13.99 -5.65
C PRO A 86 1.79 12.87 -6.59
N ALA A 87 2.63 12.52 -7.57
CA ALA A 87 2.38 11.43 -8.52
C ALA A 87 2.27 10.04 -7.88
N LEU A 88 2.73 9.88 -6.63
CA LEU A 88 2.73 8.61 -5.90
C LEU A 88 1.60 8.52 -4.86
N THR A 89 0.66 9.44 -4.90
CA THR A 89 -0.44 9.52 -3.91
C THR A 89 -1.79 9.09 -4.48
N HIS A 90 -1.84 8.62 -5.72
CA HIS A 90 -3.09 8.34 -6.44
C HIS A 90 -3.98 7.35 -5.68
N ASP A 91 -3.39 6.25 -5.22
CA ASP A 91 -4.13 5.22 -4.50
C ASP A 91 -4.71 5.74 -3.18
N ALA A 92 -3.94 6.55 -2.45
CA ALA A 92 -4.40 7.18 -1.22
C ALA A 92 -5.52 8.21 -1.48
N ILE A 93 -5.44 8.96 -2.59
CA ILE A 93 -6.50 9.89 -3.01
C ILE A 93 -7.78 9.14 -3.34
N ALA A 94 -7.69 7.98 -4.01
CA ALA A 94 -8.85 7.14 -4.30
C ALA A 94 -9.52 6.64 -3.01
N VAL A 95 -8.74 6.24 -2.00
CA VAL A 95 -9.24 5.88 -0.67
C VAL A 95 -9.91 7.08 0.02
N LYS A 96 -9.31 8.27 -0.04
CA LYS A 96 -9.91 9.49 0.50
C LYS A 96 -11.26 9.80 -0.14
N ALA A 97 -11.34 9.72 -1.47
CA ALA A 97 -12.59 9.95 -2.20
C ALA A 97 -13.67 8.91 -1.80
N TYR A 98 -13.28 7.64 -1.61
CA TYR A 98 -14.19 6.62 -1.07
C TYR A 98 -14.64 6.95 0.36
N GLY A 99 -13.72 7.39 1.22
CA GLY A 99 -14.01 7.87 2.57
C GLY A 99 -15.02 9.01 2.63
N GLU A 100 -14.91 9.98 1.73
CA GLU A 100 -15.86 11.10 1.61
C GLU A 100 -17.27 10.64 1.22
N ARG A 101 -17.40 9.62 0.37
CA ARG A 101 -18.72 9.09 -0.04
C ARG A 101 -19.35 8.16 1.00
N SER A 102 -18.52 7.55 1.84
CA SER A 102 -18.95 6.60 2.88
C SER A 102 -19.05 7.24 4.28
N ASP A 103 -18.83 8.55 4.39
CA ASP A 103 -18.78 9.30 5.65
C ASP A 103 -17.82 8.67 6.68
N ASN A 104 -16.68 8.12 6.22
CA ASN A 104 -15.69 7.49 7.08
C ASN A 104 -14.54 8.47 7.44
N PRO A 105 -14.47 8.94 8.69
CA PRO A 105 -13.47 9.92 9.11
C PRO A 105 -12.04 9.37 9.11
N LEU A 106 -11.84 8.06 9.33
CA LEU A 106 -10.49 7.46 9.32
C LEU A 106 -9.82 7.59 7.94
N LEU A 107 -10.62 7.57 6.88
CA LEU A 107 -10.16 7.64 5.49
C LEU A 107 -9.96 9.07 4.99
N THR A 108 -10.44 10.07 5.75
CA THR A 108 -10.45 11.48 5.34
C THR A 108 -9.66 12.39 6.28
N ALA A 109 -9.41 11.96 7.52
CA ALA A 109 -8.51 12.63 8.46
C ALA A 109 -7.06 12.53 7.97
N ARG A 110 -6.29 13.62 8.13
CA ARG A 110 -4.88 13.68 7.71
C ARG A 110 -4.00 12.70 8.49
N VAL A 111 -4.21 12.67 9.81
CA VAL A 111 -3.49 11.84 10.77
C VAL A 111 -4.52 11.16 11.66
N SER A 112 -4.26 9.92 12.06
CA SER A 112 -5.12 9.16 12.98
C SER A 112 -4.28 8.29 13.90
N ASP A 113 -4.69 8.20 15.16
CA ASP A 113 -4.12 7.26 16.12
C ASP A 113 -4.71 5.88 15.83
N ILE A 114 -3.85 4.96 15.38
CA ILE A 114 -4.22 3.60 14.97
C ILE A 114 -3.11 2.62 15.35
N GLU A 115 -3.36 1.33 15.23
CA GLU A 115 -2.32 0.31 15.35
C GLU A 115 -1.70 -0.01 13.98
N GLU A 116 -0.55 -0.68 13.98
CA GLU A 116 0.09 -1.10 12.72
C GLU A 116 -0.82 -2.04 11.90
N TYR A 117 -1.64 -2.85 12.55
CA TYR A 117 -2.58 -3.73 11.87
C TYR A 117 -3.64 -2.95 11.07
N ASP A 118 -4.11 -1.82 11.61
CA ASP A 118 -5.03 -0.93 10.90
C ASP A 118 -4.35 -0.34 9.65
N ALA A 119 -3.07 0.02 9.73
CA ALA A 119 -2.29 0.49 8.57
C ALA A 119 -2.23 -0.56 7.44
N TRP A 120 -2.12 -1.85 7.78
CA TRP A 120 -2.24 -2.94 6.80
C TRP A 120 -3.63 -2.99 6.18
N GLN A 121 -4.69 -2.84 6.97
CA GLN A 121 -6.07 -2.81 6.46
C GLN A 121 -6.33 -1.64 5.51
N LEU A 122 -5.87 -0.44 5.86
CA LEU A 122 -5.99 0.76 5.02
C LEU A 122 -5.24 0.60 3.69
N THR A 123 -4.08 -0.05 3.72
CA THR A 123 -3.26 -0.28 2.53
C THR A 123 -3.82 -1.41 1.66
N ALA A 124 -4.40 -2.45 2.27
CA ALA A 124 -5.15 -3.48 1.56
C ALA A 124 -6.37 -2.90 0.85
N LEU A 125 -7.11 -2.01 1.51
CA LEU A 125 -8.22 -1.28 0.89
C LEU A 125 -7.75 -0.46 -0.32
N ALA A 126 -6.62 0.26 -0.19
CA ALA A 126 -6.03 0.99 -1.30
C ALA A 126 -5.69 0.07 -2.48
N CYS A 127 -5.12 -1.10 -2.20
CA CYS A 127 -4.80 -2.12 -3.21
C CYS A 127 -6.06 -2.61 -3.95
N GLU A 128 -7.12 -2.94 -3.22
CA GLU A 128 -8.38 -3.46 -3.79
C GLU A 128 -9.10 -2.40 -4.62
N LEU A 129 -9.22 -1.16 -4.12
CA LEU A 129 -9.93 -0.08 -4.83
C LEU A 129 -9.24 0.33 -6.13
N ASN A 130 -7.91 0.20 -6.19
CA ASN A 130 -7.09 0.58 -7.34
C ASN A 130 -6.63 -0.61 -8.19
N ASN A 131 -7.09 -1.83 -7.87
CA ASN A 131 -6.76 -3.07 -8.58
C ASN A 131 -5.24 -3.29 -8.74
N GLN A 132 -4.48 -3.03 -7.67
CA GLN A 132 -3.02 -3.20 -7.65
C GLN A 132 -2.63 -4.67 -7.49
N GLN A 133 -1.35 -5.00 -7.72
CA GLN A 133 -0.87 -6.39 -7.69
C GLN A 133 -0.39 -6.85 -6.32
N GLY A 134 -0.13 -5.93 -5.39
CA GLY A 134 0.27 -6.29 -4.03
C GLY A 134 0.53 -5.07 -3.15
N VAL A 135 0.88 -5.36 -1.90
CA VAL A 135 1.25 -4.35 -0.90
C VAL A 135 2.61 -4.69 -0.31
N TYR A 136 3.41 -3.67 -0.06
CA TYR A 136 4.66 -3.79 0.66
C TYR A 136 4.76 -2.78 1.80
N ARG A 137 5.41 -3.18 2.89
CA ARG A 137 5.68 -2.34 4.06
C ARG A 137 7.19 -2.21 4.26
N GLY A 138 7.73 -1.08 3.83
CA GLY A 138 9.13 -0.73 4.01
C GLY A 138 9.43 -0.16 5.39
N VAL A 139 10.61 -0.45 5.94
CA VAL A 139 11.09 0.10 7.22
C VAL A 139 12.06 1.24 6.95
N ALA A 140 11.75 2.45 7.45
CA ALA A 140 12.58 3.64 7.35
C ALA A 140 12.81 4.25 8.75
N GLY A 141 13.78 3.69 9.49
CA GLY A 141 13.98 4.04 10.90
C GLY A 141 12.81 3.56 11.76
N HIS A 142 12.15 4.48 12.48
CA HIS A 142 10.94 4.18 13.27
C HIS A 142 9.64 4.40 12.48
N THR A 143 9.74 4.78 11.22
CA THR A 143 8.60 4.99 10.34
C THR A 143 8.46 3.80 9.40
N LEU A 144 7.26 3.24 9.32
CA LEU A 144 6.90 2.23 8.34
C LEU A 144 6.23 2.92 7.16
N VAL A 145 6.66 2.62 5.95
CA VAL A 145 6.09 3.15 4.71
C VAL A 145 5.26 2.07 4.07
N PHE A 146 3.97 2.33 3.91
CA PHE A 146 3.01 1.40 3.33
C PHE A 146 2.71 1.77 1.88
N MET A 147 2.88 0.80 0.99
CA MET A 147 2.88 1.02 -0.44
C MET A 147 2.07 -0.06 -1.15
N THR A 148 1.40 0.32 -2.22
CA THR A 148 0.87 -0.61 -3.22
C THR A 148 1.81 -0.64 -4.42
N PHE A 149 1.83 -1.75 -5.15
CA PHE A 149 2.59 -1.87 -6.38
C PHE A 149 1.79 -2.55 -7.50
N GLY A 150 2.07 -2.12 -8.73
CA GLY A 150 1.43 -2.61 -9.95
C GLY A 150 2.12 -3.84 -10.54
N ASP A 151 2.04 -3.98 -11.86
CA ASP A 151 2.62 -5.13 -12.56
C ASP A 151 4.14 -5.26 -12.34
N VAL A 152 4.56 -6.47 -11.96
CA VAL A 152 5.94 -6.78 -11.60
C VAL A 152 6.70 -7.26 -12.83
N SER A 153 7.84 -6.63 -13.10
CA SER A 153 8.83 -7.06 -14.09
C SER A 153 10.01 -7.72 -13.39
N LEU A 154 10.34 -8.96 -13.77
CA LEU A 154 11.45 -9.73 -13.21
C LEU A 154 12.64 -9.74 -14.17
N GLN A 155 13.84 -9.53 -13.62
CA GLN A 155 15.11 -9.59 -14.34
C GLN A 155 16.14 -10.37 -13.53
N GLN A 156 16.89 -11.23 -14.21
CA GLN A 156 18.09 -11.87 -13.64
C GLN A 156 19.27 -10.91 -13.73
N ILE A 157 19.98 -10.68 -12.62
CA ILE A 157 21.12 -9.76 -12.53
C ILE A 157 22.45 -10.46 -12.20
#